data_AF-A6K1W6-F1
#
_entry.id   AF-A6K1W6-F1
#
_cell.length_a   1.000
_cell.length_b   1.000
_cell.length_c   1.000
_cell.angle_alpha   90.00
_cell.angle_beta   90.00
_cell.angle_gamma   90.00
#
_symmetry.space_group_name_H-M   'P 1'
#
loop_
_entity.id
_entity.type
_entity.pdbx_description
1 polymer ?
#
loop_
_entity_poly.entity_id
_entity_poly.type
_entity_poly.pdbx_seq_one_letter_code
_entity_poly.pdbx_strand_id
1 'polypeptide(L)' 'MKCLRDKNYENALCRNESKEYLMCRMQRQLMAPEPLEKLGFRDIMEEKPEAKDKC' A
#
# COMPACT_ATOMS: atom_id res chain seq x y z
N MET A 1 5.21 10.56 -0.57
CA MET A 1 5.70 9.50 0.34
C MET A 1 6.24 10.09 1.63
N LYS A 2 5.35 10.46 2.54
CA LYS A 2 5.71 10.97 3.88
C LYS A 2 5.97 9.81 4.85
N CYS A 3 5.11 8.79 4.84
CA CYS A 3 5.23 7.61 5.69
C CYS A 3 6.63 6.98 5.64
N LEU A 4 7.22 6.78 4.46
CA LEU A 4 8.57 6.23 4.34
C LEU A 4 9.62 7.07 5.07
N ARG A 5 9.51 8.41 5.05
CA ARG A 5 10.44 9.28 5.80
C ARG A 5 10.23 9.18 7.30
N ASP A 6 8.98 9.07 7.74
CA ASP A 6 8.64 8.99 9.16
C ASP A 6 8.94 7.59 9.76
N LYS A 7 9.00 6.56 8.92
CA LYS A 7 9.21 5.14 9.30
C LYS A 7 10.58 4.61 8.88
N ASN A 8 11.59 5.47 8.72
CA ASN A 8 12.95 5.06 8.34
C ASN A 8 13.03 4.14 7.10
N TYR A 9 12.19 4.41 6.10
CA TYR A 9 12.07 3.66 4.85
C TYR A 9 11.59 2.21 5.00
N GLU A 10 10.93 1.89 6.12
CA GLU A 10 10.25 0.60 6.29
C GLU A 10 8.98 0.54 5.43
N ASN A 11 9.11 -0.02 4.22
CA ASN A 11 8.02 -0.13 3.24
C ASN A 11 6.81 -0.94 3.75
N ALA A 12 7.05 -1.95 4.60
CA ALA A 12 5.99 -2.80 5.14
C ALA A 12 4.97 -2.01 5.98
N LEU A 13 5.43 -0.99 6.71
CA LEU A 13 4.57 -0.14 7.54
C LEU A 13 3.75 0.86 6.72
N CYS A 14 4.18 1.15 5.49
CA CYS A 14 3.58 2.14 4.60
C CYS A 14 2.82 1.51 3.42
N ARG A 15 2.47 0.22 3.54
CA ARG A 15 1.90 -0.57 2.44
C ARG A 15 0.49 -0.08 2.07
N ASN A 16 -0.28 0.39 3.06
CA ASN A 16 -1.62 0.97 2.86
C ASN A 16 -1.55 2.30 2.10
N GLU A 17 -0.67 3.20 2.53
CA GLU A 17 -0.46 4.51 1.92
C GLU A 17 0.11 4.37 0.51
N SER A 18 0.96 3.36 0.28
CA SER A 18 1.50 3.05 -1.03
C SER A 18 0.41 2.56 -1.99
N LYS A 19 -0.52 1.73 -1.51
CA LYS A 19 -1.69 1.27 -2.28
C LYS A 19 -2.54 2.46 -2.73
N GLU A 20 -2.94 3.33 -1.81
CA GLU A 20 -3.75 4.52 -2.12
C GLU A 20 -3.05 5.46 -3.11
N TYR A 21 -1.74 5.67 -2.93
CA TYR A 21 -0.95 6.49 -3.84
C TYR A 21 -0.93 5.92 -5.26
N LEU A 22 -0.73 4.60 -5.40
CA LEU A 22 -0.72 3.95 -6.71
C LEU A 22 -2.09 4.01 -7.39
N MET A 23 -3.17 3.78 -6.63
CA MET A 23 -4.54 3.94 -7.13
C MET A 23 -4.79 5.36 -7.64
N CYS A 24 -4.37 6.38 -6.88
CA CYS A 24 -4.51 7.78 -7.28
C CYS A 24 -3.75 8.09 -8.59
N ARG A 25 -2.55 7.52 -8.77
CA ARG A 25 -1.79 7.70 -10.01
C ARG A 25 -2.46 7.02 -11.21
N MET A 26 -3.02 5.82 -11.02
CA MET A 26 -3.79 5.14 -12.07
C MET A 26 -5.04 5.92 -12.46
N GLN A 27 -5.80 6.43 -11.48
CA GLN A 27 -6.99 7.26 -11.73
C GLN A 27 -6.66 8.55 -12.49
N ARG A 28 -5.50 9.14 -12.22
CA ARG A 28 -5.00 10.33 -12.91
C ARG A 28 -4.32 10.02 -14.25
N GLN A 29 -4.38 8.78 -14.72
CA GLN A 29 -3.73 8.32 -15.95
C GLN A 29 -2.21 8.57 -15.97
N LEU A 30 -1.58 8.64 -14.79
CA LEU A 30 -0.13 8.80 -14.62
C LEU A 30 0.61 7.46 -14.63
N MET A 31 -0.13 6.36 -14.61
CA MET A 31 0.35 4.98 -14.69
C MET A 31 -0.66 4.13 -15.46
N ALA A 32 -0.19 3.08 -16.13
CA ALA A 32 -1.08 2.10 -16.72
C ALA A 32 -1.95 1.45 -15.62
N PRO A 33 -3.28 1.33 -15.82
CA PRO A 33 -4.14 0.69 -14.85
C PRO A 33 -3.82 -0.81 -14.81
N GLU A 34 -3.44 -1.29 -13.63
CA GLU A 34 -3.15 -2.71 -13.41
C GLU A 34 -3.78 -3.16 -12.07
N PRO A 35 -4.31 -4.39 -11.98
CA PRO A 35 -4.93 -4.88 -10.75
C PRO A 35 -3.93 -4.90 -9.58
N LEU A 36 -4.35 -4.39 -8.43
CA LEU A 36 -3.52 -4.31 -7.22
C LEU A 36 -3.07 -5.70 -6.73
N GLU A 37 -3.80 -6.77 -7.08
CA GLU A 37 -3.37 -8.13 -6.77
C GLU A 37 -2.09 -8.53 -7.51
N LYS A 38 -1.82 -7.95 -8.69
CA LYS A 38 -0.58 -8.16 -9.44
C LYS A 38 0.57 -7.32 -8.88
N LEU A 39 0.26 -6.17 -8.29
CA LEU A 39 1.24 -5.31 -7.61
C LEU A 39 1.60 -5.80 -6.20
N GLY A 40 1.14 -6.98 -5.78
CA GLY A 40 1.49 -7.54 -4.48
C GLY A 40 0.74 -6.94 -3.29
N PHE A 41 -0.47 -6.40 -3.51
CA PHE A 41 -1.36 -5.90 -2.46
C PHE A 41 -2.53 -6.86 -2.13
N ARG A 42 -2.41 -8.14 -2.48
CA ARG A 42 -3.44 -9.17 -2.20
C ARG A 42 -3.77 -9.22 -0.72
N ASP A 43 -2.75 -9.27 0.12
CA ASP A 43 -2.84 -9.35 1.58
C ASP A 43 -3.72 -8.22 2.16
N ILE A 44 -3.66 -7.01 1.60
CA ILE A 44 -4.41 -5.82 2.07
C ILE A 44 -5.82 -5.75 1.46
N MET A 45 -6.09 -6.49 0.39
CA MET A 45 -7.45 -6.60 -0.17
C MET A 45 -8.27 -7.65 0.58
N GLU A 46 -7.60 -8.70 1.06
CA GLU A 46 -8.23 -9.79 1.81
C GLU A 46 -8.34 -9.49 3.31
N GLU A 47 -7.47 -8.63 3.87
CA GLU A 47 -7.47 -8.34 5.30
C GLU A 47 -7.96 -6.93 5.66
N LYS A 48 -9.05 -6.91 6.43
CA LYS A 48 -9.40 -5.83 7.38
C LYS A 48 -10.12 -6.50 8.56
N PRO A 49 -9.83 -6.22 9.83
CA PRO A 49 -8.57 -5.82 10.48
C PRO A 49 -8.16 -6.82 11.59
N GLU A 50 -6.92 -7.29 11.64
CA GLU A 50 -6.36 -7.73 12.93
C GLU A 50 -4.94 -7.18 13.10
N ALA A 51 -4.88 -6.07 13.84
CA ALA A 51 -3.74 -5.81 14.68
C ALA A 51 -3.62 -6.97 15.68
N LYS A 52 -2.60 -7.82 15.50
CA LYS A 52 -2.02 -8.65 16.55
C LYS A 52 -0.54 -8.32 16.53
N ASP A 53 -0.17 -7.25 17.21
CA ASP A 53 0.30 -7.28 18.61
C ASP A 53 1.35 -8.37 18.81
N LYS A 54 2.55 -7.89 19.15
CA LYS A 54 3.73 -8.69 19.44
C LYS A 54 3.49 -9.46 20.73
N CYS A 55 3.74 -10.77 20.70
CA CYS A 55 4.26 -11.51 21.86
C CYS A 55 5.63 -12.06 21.49
#